data_AF-A0A819MA87-F1
#
_entry.id   AF-A0A819MA87-F1
#
_cell.length_a   1.000
_cell.length_b   1.000
_cell.length_c   1.000
_cell.angle_alpha   90.00
_cell.angle_beta   90.00
_cell.angle_gamma   90.00
#
_symmetry.space_group_name_H-M   'P 1'
#
loop_
_entity.id
_entity.type
_entity.pdbx_description
1 polymer ?
#
loop_
_entity_poly.entity_id
_entity_poly.type
_entity_poly.pdbx_seq_one_letter_code
_entity_poly.pdbx_strand_id
1 'polypeptide(L)' 'MHRDPRNWKLDPTQFIPERFYGINAPDANHNPFAFGPFGGGHRMCAGQDLARLEMKVIVIRLMQFVTFVDAPGNKG' A
#
# COMPACT_ATOMS: atom_id res chain seq x y z
N MET A 1 4.39 -3.09 -14.17
CA MET A 1 4.94 -2.07 -13.24
C MET A 1 4.67 -2.46 -11.79
N HIS A 2 3.48 -2.20 -11.21
CA HIS A 2 3.23 -2.39 -9.76
C HIS A 2 3.46 -3.82 -9.25
N ARG A 3 3.15 -4.85 -10.06
CA ARG A 3 3.39 -6.26 -9.70
C ARG A 3 4.53 -6.92 -10.48
N ASP A 4 5.36 -6.12 -11.14
CA ASP A 4 6.46 -6.65 -11.95
C ASP A 4 7.63 -7.06 -11.05
N PRO A 5 8.01 -8.35 -11.00
CA PRO A 5 9.03 -8.85 -10.08
C PRO A 5 10.40 -8.22 -10.30
N ARG A 6 10.65 -7.60 -11.45
CA ARG A 6 11.91 -6.89 -11.72
C ARG A 6 12.09 -5.62 -10.87
N ASN A 7 11.03 -5.08 -10.28
CA ASN A 7 11.08 -3.86 -9.49
C ASN A 7 11.11 -4.08 -7.97
N TRP A 8 10.99 -5.34 -7.51
CA TRP A 8 10.75 -5.67 -6.11
C TRP A 8 11.70 -6.78 -5.64
N LYS A 9 12.25 -6.64 -4.43
CA LYS A 9 13.09 -7.66 -3.81
C LYS A 9 12.25 -8.79 -3.20
N LEU A 10 11.09 -8.44 -2.65
CA LEU A 10 10.10 -9.38 -2.13
C LEU A 10 9.00 -9.64 -3.16
N ASP A 11 8.35 -10.81 -3.11
CA ASP A 11 7.27 -11.21 -4.01
C ASP A 11 6.17 -10.12 -4.09
N PRO A 12 5.94 -9.49 -5.26
CA PRO A 12 5.02 -8.38 -5.39
C PRO A 12 3.54 -8.79 -5.43
N THR A 13 3.25 -10.10 -5.40
CA THR A 13 1.87 -10.62 -5.28
C THR A 13 1.43 -10.78 -3.83
N GLN A 14 2.37 -10.84 -2.89
CA GLN A 14 2.11 -10.98 -1.47
C GLN A 14 1.82 -9.64 -0.80
N PHE A 15 0.86 -9.64 0.13
CA PHE A 15 0.59 -8.47 0.97
C PHE A 15 1.58 -8.41 2.13
N ILE A 16 2.65 -7.62 1.97
CA ILE A 16 3.70 -7.44 2.99
C ILE A 16 3.83 -5.93 3.26
N PRO A 17 3.06 -5.35 4.20
CA PRO A 17 3.12 -3.93 4.55
C PRO A 17 4.53 -3.46 4.94
N GLU A 18 5.29 -4.32 5.61
CA GLU A 18 6.61 -4.04 6.18
C GLU A 18 7.69 -3.84 5.10
N ARG A 19 7.41 -4.20 3.84
CA ARG A 19 8.37 -4.09 2.73
C ARG A 19 8.87 -2.66 2.50
N PHE A 20 8.12 -1.67 2.98
CA PHE A 20 8.43 -0.23 2.89
C PHE A 20 8.88 0.39 4.23
N TYR A 21 8.98 -0.38 5.31
CA TYR A 21 9.09 0.15 6.67
C TYR A 21 10.53 0.45 7.09
N GLY A 22 10.92 1.74 7.02
CA GLY A 22 12.25 2.21 7.41
C GLY A 22 13.31 2.11 6.29
N ILE A 23 14.45 2.76 6.50
CA ILE A 23 15.48 2.93 5.45
C ILE A 23 16.12 1.61 4.98
N ASN A 24 16.11 0.58 5.82
CA ASN A 24 16.69 -0.73 5.52
C ASN A 24 15.65 -1.74 5.03
N ALA A 25 14.39 -1.33 4.82
CA ALA A 25 13.38 -2.27 4.34
C ALA A 25 13.76 -2.79 2.94
N PRO A 26 13.40 -4.05 2.60
CA PRO A 26 13.78 -4.65 1.31
C PRO A 26 13.44 -3.77 0.11
N ASP A 27 12.28 -3.12 0.12
CA ASP A 27 11.79 -2.28 -0.97
C ASP A 27 11.72 -0.79 -0.61
N ALA A 28 12.43 -0.34 0.44
CA ALA A 28 12.48 1.09 0.80
C ALA A 28 13.01 1.97 -0.35
N ASN A 29 14.03 1.48 -1.06
CA ASN A 29 14.69 2.18 -2.18
C ASN A 29 14.26 1.61 -3.54
N HIS A 30 13.00 1.21 -3.69
CA HIS A 30 12.44 0.77 -4.96
C HIS A 30 12.46 1.91 -6.00
N ASN A 31 12.36 1.55 -7.29
CA ASN A 31 12.19 2.55 -8.35
C ASN A 31 10.90 3.37 -8.09
N PRO A 32 10.95 4.72 -7.98
CA PRO A 32 9.77 5.54 -7.74
C PRO A 32 8.66 5.36 -8.79
N PHE A 33 9.04 5.01 -10.02
CA PHE A 33 8.12 4.66 -11.11
C PHE A 33 7.76 3.18 -11.13
N ALA A 34 7.99 2.42 -10.07
CA ALA A 34 7.45 1.07 -9.90
C ALA A 34 6.13 1.06 -9.12
N PHE A 35 5.80 2.15 -8.42
CA PHE A 35 4.60 2.25 -7.60
C PHE A 35 3.95 3.64 -7.69
N GLY A 36 3.05 3.83 -8.65
CA GLY A 36 2.34 5.07 -8.91
C GLY A 36 0.82 4.91 -8.85
N PRO A 37 0.22 4.63 -7.67
CA PRO A 37 -1.21 4.34 -7.55
C PRO A 37 -2.13 5.51 -7.91
N PHE A 38 -1.60 6.72 -8.00
CA PHE A 38 -2.32 7.95 -8.34
C PHE A 38 -1.87 8.56 -9.67
N GLY A 39 -1.13 7.80 -10.48
CA GLY A 39 -0.52 8.30 -11.71
C GLY A 39 0.73 9.16 -11.45
N GLY A 40 1.09 10.01 -12.41
CA GLY A 40 2.25 10.89 -12.33
C GLY A 40 2.23 12.02 -13.35
N GLY A 41 3.07 13.03 -13.14
CA GLY A 41 3.18 14.21 -14.01
C GLY A 41 1.90 15.06 -14.02
N HIS A 42 1.67 15.77 -15.13
CA HIS A 42 0.57 16.74 -15.28
C HIS A 42 -0.84 16.11 -15.26
N ARG A 43 -0.93 14.78 -15.30
CA ARG A 43 -2.19 14.01 -15.27
C ARG A 43 -2.33 13.18 -14.00
N MET A 44 -1.57 13.48 -12.95
CA MET A 44 -1.74 12.81 -11.66
C MET A 44 -3.12 13.10 -11.05
N CYS A 45 -3.62 12.18 -10.23
CA CYS A 45 -4.89 12.34 -9.55
C CYS A 45 -4.87 13.60 -8.67
N ALA A 46 -5.76 14.56 -8.97
CA ALA A 46 -5.91 15.78 -8.18
C ALA A 46 -6.36 15.51 -6.74
N GLY A 47 -7.03 14.38 -6.50
CA GLY A 47 -7.50 13.96 -5.17
C GLY A 47 -6.51 13.13 -4.37
N GLN A 48 -5.26 12.96 -4.82
CA GLN A 48 -4.28 12.08 -4.18
C GLN A 48 -4.12 12.35 -2.68
N ASP A 49 -3.99 13.62 -2.29
CA ASP A 49 -3.73 13.96 -0.88
C ASP A 49 -4.98 13.83 -0.02
N LEU A 50 -6.15 14.15 -0.57
CA LEU A 50 -7.44 13.89 0.08
C LEU A 50 -7.63 12.37 0.31
N ALA A 51 -7.40 11.56 -0.72
CA ALA A 51 -7.52 10.11 -0.62
C ALA A 51 -6.59 9.53 0.45
N ARG A 52 -5.34 10.02 0.54
CA ARG A 52 -4.40 9.60 1.60
C ARG A 52 -4.86 10.00 3.00
N LEU A 53 -5.42 11.20 3.16
CA LEU A 53 -5.97 11.65 4.43
C LEU A 53 -7.16 10.77 4.84
N GLU A 54 -8.13 10.61 3.95
CA GLU A 54 -9.34 9.81 4.20
C GLU A 54 -9.01 8.36 4.50
N MET A 55 -8.10 7.72 3.74
CA MET A 55 -7.66 6.35 4.02
C MET A 55 -7.07 6.23 5.42
N LYS A 56 -6.20 7.16 5.85
CA LYS A 56 -5.64 7.14 7.21
C LYS A 56 -6.72 7.30 8.26
N VAL A 57 -7.63 8.26 8.09
CA VAL A 57 -8.73 8.52 9.03
C VAL A 57 -9.63 7.30 9.16
N ILE A 58 -10.04 6.70 8.04
CA ILE A 58 -10.90 5.52 8.02
C ILE A 58 -10.19 4.35 8.71
N VAL A 59 -8.94 4.04 8.36
CA VAL A 59 -8.19 2.93 8.96
C VAL A 59 -8.05 3.12 10.48
N ILE A 60 -7.66 4.31 10.93
CA ILE A 60 -7.54 4.62 12.37
C ILE A 60 -8.89 4.46 13.07
N ARG A 61 -9.98 4.98 12.50
CA ARG A 61 -11.32 4.87 13.10
C ARG A 61 -11.79 3.43 13.19
N LEU A 62 -11.58 2.64 12.14
CA LEU A 62 -11.93 1.22 12.17
C LEU A 62 -11.12 0.48 13.23
N MET A 63 -9.81 0.72 13.32
CA MET A 63 -8.96 0.11 14.36
C MET A 63 -9.37 0.49 15.79
N GLN A 64 -9.92 1.69 16.00
CA GLN A 64 -10.34 2.15 17.33
C GLN A 64 -11.69 1.58 17.78
N PHE A 65 -12.62 1.37 16.84
CA PHE A 65 -14.03 1.11 17.19
C PHE A 65 -14.56 -0.24 16.71
N VAL A 66 -13.80 -0.98 15.90
CA VAL A 66 -14.21 -2.26 15.31
C VAL A 66 -13.16 -3.32 15.57
N THR A 67 -13.60 -4.54 15.87
CA THR A 67 -12.75 -5.73 15.87
C THR A 67 -12.97 -6.49 14.58
N PHE A 68 -11.90 -6.69 13.81
CA PHE A 68 -11.94 -7.48 12.59
C PHE A 68 -11.86 -8.96 12.93
N VAL A 69 -12.81 -9.73 12.40
CA VAL A 69 -12.83 -11.19 12.50
C VAL A 69 -13.12 -11.77 11.12
N ASP A 70 -12.49 -12.90 10.81
CA ASP A 70 -12.78 -13.61 9.58
C ASP A 70 -14.18 -14.23 9.61
N ALA A 71 -14.82 -14.27 8.44
CA ALA A 71 -16.04 -15.04 8.29
C ALA A 71 -15.75 -16.54 8.54
N PRO A 72 -16.68 -17.29 9.15
CA PRO A 72 -16.49 -18.71 9.40
C PRO A 72 -16.10 -19.47 8.13
N GLY A 73 -14.96 -20.15 8.16
CA GLY A 73 -14.45 -20.97 7.05
C GLY A 73 -13.57 -20.23 6.03
N ASN A 74 -13.31 -18.93 6.21
CA ASN A 74 -12.30 -18.23 5.40
C ASN A 74 -10.89 -18.69 5.77
N LYS A 75 -9.99 -18.83 4.78
CA LYS A 75 -8.59 -19.27 4.97
C LYS A 75 -7.54 -18.22 4.61
N GLY A 76 -7.96 -17.00 4.26
CA GLY A 76 -7.05 -15.95 3.79
C GLY A 76 -6.64 -16.13 2.34
#